data_AF-A0A8X7RB00-F1
#
_entry.id   AF-A0A8X7RB00-F1
#
_cell.length_a   1.000
_cell.length_b   1.000
_cell.length_c   1.000
_cell.angle_alpha   90.00
_cell.angle_beta   90.00
_cell.angle_gamma   90.00
#
_symmetry.space_group_name_H-M   'P 1'
#
loop_
_entity.id
_entity.type
_entity.pdbx_description
1 polymer ?
#
loop_
_entity_poly.entity_id
_entity_poly.type
_entity_poly.pdbx_seq_one_letter_code
_entity_poly.pdbx_strand_id
1 'polypeptide(L)'
;MAFRRALSIRSTLTSPRKQLPYHITPRDNNHEEEEDSFTSQRSSSDSFLPIAALQHCIDMVHSFTGFEWWASIVVATVLIRSLTVPLLIKQMKDTTKLSLMRPRLESIREEMQSKGMDHVTMAEGQKKMKNLFKEYGVTPFTPMKGMLIQGPLFVCFFLAIRNMAEKVPSFQTGGALWFTVLTTPDSLYILPVLTALTFLITVECNAQEGMEGNPMAGTVKNVCGGFALLTVPMTMSFPQAIFCYWITSNLFSLTYGLVIKRPRVKKLLKIPELPPPPPGQQPSFDLFAALKKMKAMTQDRTQNETESPSPVVNPRLSSLSPVSKRLKALESQVKGRKKNSSKKR
;
A
#
# COMPACT_ATOMS: atom_id res chain seq x y z
N MET A 1 -22.49 -11.48 48.38
CA MET A 1 -23.92 -11.89 48.32
C MET A 1 -24.65 -11.49 47.03
N ALA A 2 -23.99 -10.98 45.98
CA ALA A 2 -24.65 -10.68 44.70
C ALA A 2 -24.55 -11.81 43.65
N PHE A 3 -23.70 -12.83 43.86
CA PHE A 3 -23.44 -13.88 42.87
C PHE A 3 -24.31 -15.15 43.00
N ARG A 4 -25.10 -15.27 44.08
CA ARG A 4 -26.03 -16.42 44.29
C ARG A 4 -27.46 -16.18 43.78
N ARG A 5 -27.83 -14.94 43.42
CA ARG A 5 -29.18 -14.64 42.90
C ARG A 5 -29.33 -14.76 41.38
N ALA A 6 -28.23 -14.75 40.61
CA ALA A 6 -28.29 -14.87 39.15
C ALA A 6 -28.51 -16.31 38.66
N LEU A 7 -28.23 -17.33 39.49
CA LEU A 7 -28.41 -18.73 39.14
C LEU A 7 -29.80 -19.28 39.44
N SER A 8 -30.66 -18.54 40.15
CA SER A 8 -32.01 -19.00 40.54
C SER A 8 -33.11 -18.60 39.55
N ILE A 9 -32.79 -17.84 38.50
CA ILE A 9 -33.78 -17.37 37.51
C ILE A 9 -33.76 -18.23 36.23
N ARG A 10 -32.86 -19.22 36.14
CA ARG A 10 -32.67 -20.05 34.93
C ARG A 10 -33.39 -21.41 34.96
N SER A 11 -34.34 -21.64 35.87
CA SER A 11 -35.02 -22.94 36.00
C SER A 11 -36.54 -22.93 35.78
N THR A 12 -37.11 -21.91 35.15
CA THR A 12 -38.59 -21.81 35.01
C THR A 12 -39.07 -21.35 33.63
N LEU A 13 -38.53 -21.92 32.54
CA LEU A 13 -39.16 -21.85 31.23
C LEU A 13 -38.91 -23.15 30.43
N THR A 14 -39.51 -24.25 30.89
CA THR A 14 -39.74 -25.45 30.05
C THR A 14 -41.20 -25.45 29.63
N SER A 15 -41.48 -25.02 28.39
CA SER A 15 -42.76 -25.25 27.72
C SER A 15 -42.51 -26.14 26.51
N PRO A 16 -43.28 -27.23 26.31
CA PRO A 16 -43.06 -28.15 25.21
C PRO A 16 -43.57 -27.54 23.90
N ARG A 17 -42.65 -27.11 23.03
CA ARG A 17 -42.98 -26.74 21.64
C ARG A 17 -43.35 -28.00 20.88
N LYS A 18 -44.62 -28.12 20.49
CA LYS A 18 -45.10 -29.11 19.51
C LYS A 18 -44.23 -29.06 18.26
N GLN A 19 -43.65 -30.20 17.88
CA GLN A 19 -43.01 -30.38 16.57
C GLN A 19 -44.09 -30.28 15.49
N LEU A 20 -44.03 -29.24 14.67
CA LEU A 20 -44.76 -29.18 13.40
C LEU A 20 -43.93 -29.94 12.35
N PRO A 21 -44.53 -30.80 11.53
CA PRO A 21 -43.82 -31.53 10.48
C PRO A 21 -43.32 -30.55 9.41
N TYR A 22 -42.03 -30.60 9.12
CA TYR A 22 -41.42 -29.89 7.98
C TYR A 22 -41.95 -30.51 6.69
N HIS A 23 -42.97 -29.87 6.10
CA HIS A 23 -43.30 -30.06 4.70
C HIS A 23 -42.23 -29.32 3.88
N ILE A 24 -41.34 -30.06 3.21
CA ILE A 24 -40.47 -29.51 2.17
C ILE A 24 -41.33 -29.33 0.93
N THR A 25 -41.86 -28.13 0.72
CA THR A 25 -42.34 -27.72 -0.60
C THR A 25 -41.13 -27.37 -1.46
N PRO A 26 -41.08 -27.77 -2.74
CA PRO A 26 -40.09 -27.27 -3.69
C PRO A 26 -40.24 -25.74 -3.74
N ARG A 27 -39.19 -25.03 -3.33
CA ARG A 27 -39.15 -23.57 -3.24
C ARG A 27 -38.62 -23.06 -4.58
N ASP A 28 -39.33 -22.13 -5.22
CA ASP A 28 -38.97 -21.57 -6.53
C ASP A 28 -37.67 -20.76 -6.43
N ASN A 29 -36.55 -21.34 -6.87
CA ASN A 29 -35.24 -20.67 -6.92
C ASN A 29 -35.28 -19.35 -7.71
N ASN A 30 -36.12 -19.27 -8.74
CA ASN A 30 -36.20 -18.11 -9.63
C ASN A 30 -36.62 -16.82 -8.89
N HIS A 31 -37.48 -16.92 -7.88
CA HIS A 31 -37.94 -15.76 -7.12
C HIS A 31 -36.90 -15.26 -6.12
N GLU A 32 -36.10 -16.15 -5.55
CA GLU A 32 -34.99 -15.76 -4.65
C GLU A 32 -33.86 -15.11 -5.45
N GLU A 33 -33.54 -15.64 -6.63
CA GLU A 33 -32.55 -15.03 -7.54
C GLU A 33 -32.97 -13.62 -8.01
N GLU A 34 -34.26 -13.38 -8.26
CA GLU A 34 -34.78 -12.04 -8.61
C GLU A 34 -34.74 -11.05 -7.43
N GLU A 35 -35.07 -11.47 -6.21
CA GLU A 35 -34.94 -10.62 -5.02
C GLU A 35 -33.47 -10.33 -4.67
N ASP A 36 -32.59 -11.32 -4.79
CA ASP A 36 -31.16 -11.17 -4.52
C ASP A 36 -30.49 -10.24 -5.53
N SER A 37 -30.79 -10.39 -6.83
CA SER A 37 -30.27 -9.48 -7.86
C SER A 37 -30.77 -8.05 -7.65
N PHE A 38 -32.03 -7.87 -7.28
CA PHE A 38 -32.58 -6.55 -6.95
C PHE A 38 -31.94 -5.92 -5.71
N THR A 39 -31.75 -6.69 -4.63
CA THR A 39 -31.11 -6.21 -3.39
C THR A 39 -29.62 -5.92 -3.57
N SER A 40 -28.93 -6.75 -4.36
CA SER A 40 -27.53 -6.57 -4.78
C SER A 40 -27.36 -5.30 -5.63
N GLN A 41 -28.27 -5.05 -6.58
CA GLN A 41 -28.27 -3.84 -7.40
C GLN A 41 -28.55 -2.57 -6.57
N ARG A 42 -29.47 -2.64 -5.61
CA ARG A 42 -29.74 -1.55 -4.68
C ARG A 42 -28.54 -1.28 -3.76
N SER A 43 -27.91 -2.32 -3.22
CA SER A 43 -26.68 -2.20 -2.42
C SER A 43 -25.57 -1.48 -3.19
N SER A 44 -25.43 -1.81 -4.47
CA SER A 44 -24.38 -1.25 -5.33
C SER A 44 -24.64 0.23 -5.62
N SER A 45 -25.90 0.62 -5.80
CA SER A 45 -26.29 2.01 -6.09
C SER A 45 -25.95 3.00 -4.95
N ASP A 46 -25.92 2.52 -3.70
CA ASP A 46 -25.57 3.33 -2.52
C ASP A 46 -24.04 3.39 -2.26
N SER A 47 -23.24 2.61 -3.00
CA SER A 47 -21.81 2.42 -2.74
C SER A 47 -20.94 3.29 -3.65
N PHE A 48 -19.74 3.65 -3.18
CA PHE A 48 -18.74 4.34 -4.02
C PHE A 48 -18.44 3.52 -5.29
N LEU A 49 -18.23 4.19 -6.44
CA LEU A 49 -18.22 3.54 -7.76
C LEU A 49 -17.37 2.25 -7.89
N PRO A 50 -16.12 2.16 -7.40
CA PRO A 50 -15.33 0.93 -7.46
C PRO A 50 -15.88 -0.20 -6.58
N ILE A 51 -16.52 0.14 -5.46
CA ILE A 51 -17.17 -0.82 -4.57
C ILE A 51 -18.42 -1.36 -5.28
N ALA A 52 -19.26 -0.47 -5.80
CA ALA A 52 -20.45 -0.83 -6.57
C ALA A 52 -20.11 -1.71 -7.79
N ALA A 53 -19.09 -1.32 -8.56
CA ALA A 53 -18.63 -2.09 -9.72
C ALA A 53 -18.15 -3.49 -9.32
N LEU A 54 -17.50 -3.63 -8.16
CA LEU A 54 -17.07 -4.91 -7.66
C LEU A 54 -18.24 -5.78 -7.19
N GLN A 55 -19.23 -5.19 -6.51
CA GLN A 55 -20.46 -5.90 -6.13
C GLN A 55 -21.19 -6.44 -7.37
N HIS A 56 -21.38 -5.59 -8.38
CA HIS A 56 -21.94 -6.01 -9.67
C HIS A 56 -21.10 -7.08 -10.37
N CYS A 57 -19.78 -7.04 -10.26
CA CYS A 57 -18.93 -8.07 -10.85
C CYS A 57 -19.11 -9.43 -10.16
N ILE A 58 -19.19 -9.46 -8.82
CA ILE A 58 -19.43 -10.68 -8.05
C ILE A 58 -20.83 -11.22 -8.35
N ASP A 59 -21.83 -10.35 -8.37
CA ASP A 59 -23.22 -10.66 -8.69
C ASP A 59 -23.37 -11.23 -10.12
N MET A 60 -22.77 -10.57 -11.11
CA MET A 60 -22.77 -11.02 -12.50
C MET A 60 -22.12 -12.39 -12.65
N VAL A 61 -21.03 -12.66 -11.93
CA VAL A 61 -20.42 -13.99 -11.92
C VAL A 61 -21.38 -15.01 -11.34
N HIS A 62 -22.00 -14.72 -10.19
CA HIS A 62 -22.97 -15.60 -9.54
C HIS A 62 -24.14 -15.93 -10.46
N SER A 63 -24.84 -14.91 -10.97
CA SER A 63 -26.03 -15.05 -11.81
C SER A 63 -25.75 -15.68 -13.18
N PHE A 64 -24.58 -15.41 -13.77
CA PHE A 64 -24.24 -15.98 -15.09
C PHE A 64 -23.73 -17.42 -15.01
N THR A 65 -23.01 -17.78 -13.95
CA THR A 65 -22.39 -19.13 -13.83
C THR A 65 -23.19 -20.10 -12.97
N GLY A 66 -24.08 -19.59 -12.11
CA GLY A 66 -24.75 -20.38 -11.07
C GLY A 66 -23.81 -20.84 -9.95
N PHE A 67 -22.62 -20.25 -9.83
CA PHE A 67 -21.66 -20.61 -8.79
C PHE A 67 -22.04 -20.05 -7.44
N GLU A 68 -21.89 -20.85 -6.38
CA GLU A 68 -21.99 -20.39 -5.00
C GLU A 68 -21.20 -19.09 -4.73
N TRP A 69 -21.67 -18.28 -3.78
CA TRP A 69 -21.10 -16.96 -3.51
C TRP A 69 -19.59 -16.99 -3.22
N TRP A 70 -19.09 -18.01 -2.50
CA TRP A 70 -17.65 -18.17 -2.26
C TRP A 70 -16.84 -18.30 -3.56
N ALA A 71 -17.34 -19.07 -4.53
CA ALA A 71 -16.69 -19.32 -5.81
C ALA A 71 -16.80 -18.10 -6.72
N SER A 72 -17.93 -17.39 -6.65
CA SER A 72 -18.13 -16.12 -7.34
C SER A 72 -17.13 -15.05 -6.90
N ILE A 73 -16.84 -14.96 -5.60
CA ILE A 73 -15.77 -14.09 -5.07
C ILE A 73 -14.40 -14.48 -5.63
N VAL A 74 -14.08 -15.78 -5.69
CA VAL A 74 -12.80 -16.28 -6.23
C VAL A 74 -12.64 -15.87 -7.69
N VAL A 75 -13.65 -16.11 -8.52
CA VAL A 75 -13.62 -15.79 -9.95
C VAL A 75 -13.55 -14.28 -10.17
N ALA A 76 -14.38 -13.49 -9.48
CA ALA A 76 -14.33 -12.04 -9.55
C ALA A 76 -12.95 -11.49 -9.12
N THR A 77 -12.34 -12.10 -8.09
CA THR A 77 -10.97 -11.76 -7.66
C THR A 77 -9.97 -11.99 -8.78
N VAL A 78 -10.02 -13.14 -9.47
CA VAL A 78 -9.13 -13.46 -10.58
C VAL A 78 -9.34 -12.50 -11.76
N LEU A 79 -10.58 -12.15 -12.08
CA LEU A 79 -10.91 -11.21 -13.15
C LEU A 79 -10.30 -9.82 -12.88
N ILE A 80 -10.59 -9.24 -11.72
CA ILE A 80 -10.08 -7.92 -11.34
C ILE A 80 -8.55 -7.94 -11.25
N ARG A 81 -7.96 -9.00 -10.68
CA ARG A 81 -6.51 -9.15 -10.61
C ARG A 81 -5.86 -9.23 -11.99
N SER A 82 -6.49 -9.95 -12.92
CA SER A 82 -6.04 -10.04 -14.32
C SER A 82 -6.05 -8.67 -14.99
N LEU A 83 -7.07 -7.84 -14.76
CA LEU A 83 -7.12 -6.46 -15.27
C LEU A 83 -6.01 -5.57 -14.69
N THR A 84 -5.56 -5.84 -13.47
CA THR A 84 -4.45 -5.10 -12.85
C THR A 84 -3.05 -5.54 -13.29
N VAL A 85 -2.92 -6.67 -14.00
CA VAL A 85 -1.61 -7.22 -14.43
C VAL A 85 -0.73 -6.20 -15.18
N PRO A 86 -1.22 -5.41 -16.15
CA PRO A 86 -0.37 -4.43 -16.85
C PRO A 86 0.24 -3.40 -15.89
N LEU A 87 -0.52 -2.99 -14.88
CA LEU A 87 -0.06 -2.07 -13.84
C LEU A 87 0.99 -2.73 -12.94
N LEU A 88 0.78 -3.99 -12.55
CA LEU A 88 1.75 -4.78 -11.76
C LEU A 88 3.07 -4.97 -12.52
N ILE A 89 3.01 -5.21 -13.84
CA ILE A 89 4.21 -5.35 -14.68
C ILE A 89 4.99 -4.03 -14.71
N LYS A 90 4.30 -2.89 -14.85
CA LYS A 90 4.95 -1.57 -14.82
C LYS A 90 5.61 -1.30 -13.47
N GLN A 91 4.87 -1.53 -12.38
CA GLN A 91 5.38 -1.38 -11.02
C GLN A 91 6.65 -2.22 -10.81
N MET A 92 6.63 -3.48 -11.22
CA MET A 92 7.78 -4.36 -11.10
C MET A 92 8.98 -3.86 -11.92
N LYS A 93 8.77 -3.44 -13.18
CA LYS A 93 9.84 -2.86 -14.01
C LYS A 93 10.51 -1.68 -13.32
N ASP A 94 9.72 -0.79 -12.70
CA ASP A 94 10.24 0.36 -11.98
C ASP A 94 11.02 -0.08 -10.71
N THR A 95 10.54 -1.09 -9.99
CA THR A 95 11.28 -1.67 -8.85
C THR A 95 12.58 -2.34 -9.28
N THR A 96 12.60 -3.04 -10.42
CA THR A 96 13.82 -3.67 -10.97
C THR A 96 14.86 -2.62 -11.35
N LYS A 97 14.45 -1.51 -11.98
CA LYS A 97 15.34 -0.37 -12.28
C LYS A 97 15.91 0.24 -11.00
N LEU A 98 15.10 0.36 -9.95
CA LEU A 98 15.56 0.84 -8.65
C LEU A 98 16.63 -0.10 -8.05
N SER A 99 16.44 -1.42 -8.15
CA SER A 99 17.43 -2.40 -7.72
C SER A 99 18.73 -2.33 -8.54
N LEU A 100 18.64 -2.14 -9.87
CA LEU A 100 19.81 -1.97 -10.74
C LEU A 100 20.59 -0.67 -10.45
N MET A 101 19.90 0.36 -9.98
CA MET A 101 20.50 1.64 -9.63
C MET A 101 21.19 1.62 -8.25
N ARG A 102 20.84 0.68 -7.36
CA ARG A 102 21.37 0.64 -5.98
C ARG A 102 22.91 0.70 -5.90
N PRO A 103 23.69 -0.07 -6.69
CA PRO A 103 25.16 -0.02 -6.59
C PRO A 103 25.74 1.36 -6.91
N ARG A 104 25.21 2.04 -7.94
CA ARG A 104 25.61 3.42 -8.28
C ARG A 104 25.20 4.43 -7.21
N LEU A 105 24.07 4.18 -6.56
CA LEU A 105 23.61 5.02 -5.45
C LEU A 105 24.57 4.91 -4.26
N GLU A 106 25.06 3.71 -3.97
CA GLU A 106 26.04 3.46 -2.91
C GLU A 106 27.37 4.13 -3.22
N SER A 107 27.88 4.04 -4.46
CA SER A 107 29.13 4.72 -4.82
C SER A 107 29.07 6.24 -4.67
N ILE A 108 27.92 6.88 -4.99
CA ILE A 108 27.75 8.32 -4.76
C ILE A 108 27.79 8.63 -3.27
N ARG A 109 27.19 7.77 -2.44
CA ARG A 109 27.15 7.92 -0.99
C ARG A 109 28.54 7.72 -0.36
N GLU A 110 29.29 6.74 -0.81
CA GLU A 110 30.68 6.53 -0.39
C GLU A 110 31.55 7.72 -0.74
N GLU A 111 31.42 8.28 -1.96
CA GLU A 111 32.12 9.50 -2.38
C GLU A 111 31.76 10.70 -1.48
N MET A 112 30.49 10.83 -1.11
CA MET A 112 30.03 11.87 -0.17
C MET A 112 30.61 11.69 1.24
N GLN A 113 30.74 10.45 1.72
CA GLN A 113 31.31 10.16 3.03
C GLN A 113 32.83 10.36 3.05
N SER A 114 33.53 9.94 1.99
CA SER A 114 34.99 10.05 1.88
C SER A 114 35.48 11.50 1.79
N LYS A 115 34.69 12.38 1.16
CA LYS A 115 35.00 13.82 1.00
C LYS A 115 34.60 14.67 2.21
N GLY A 116 34.10 14.06 3.28
CA GLY A 116 33.66 14.75 4.49
C GLY A 116 32.30 15.43 4.35
N MET A 117 31.68 15.77 5.48
CA MET A 117 30.36 16.44 5.55
C MET A 117 30.40 17.93 5.18
N ASP A 118 31.21 18.29 4.17
CA ASP A 118 31.20 19.64 3.63
C ASP A 118 29.90 19.90 2.87
N HIS A 119 29.36 21.11 3.03
CA HIS A 119 28.05 21.48 2.51
C HIS A 119 28.02 21.46 0.96
N VAL A 120 29.15 21.76 0.32
CA VAL A 120 29.27 21.70 -1.15
C VAL A 120 29.24 20.25 -1.63
N THR A 121 30.03 19.37 -1.01
CA THR A 121 30.05 17.92 -1.28
C THR A 121 28.67 17.29 -1.10
N MET A 122 27.93 17.67 -0.06
CA MET A 122 26.57 17.17 0.18
C MET A 122 25.58 17.62 -0.91
N ALA A 123 25.64 18.88 -1.31
CA ALA A 123 24.77 19.42 -2.37
C ALA A 123 25.06 18.76 -3.73
N GLU A 124 26.33 18.54 -4.06
CA GLU A 124 26.75 17.83 -5.27
C GLU A 124 26.27 16.37 -5.27
N GLY A 125 26.45 15.69 -4.14
CA GLY A 125 25.98 14.31 -3.96
C GLY A 125 24.47 14.17 -4.11
N GLN A 126 23.70 15.07 -3.50
CA GLN A 126 22.24 15.12 -3.68
C GLN A 126 21.84 15.37 -5.13
N LYS A 127 22.54 16.26 -5.84
CA LYS A 127 22.31 16.52 -7.27
C LYS A 127 22.62 15.28 -8.11
N LYS A 128 23.73 14.58 -7.85
CA LYS A 128 24.09 13.32 -8.49
C LYS A 128 23.03 12.24 -8.25
N MET A 129 22.57 12.06 -7.01
CA MET A 129 21.47 11.14 -6.69
C MET A 129 20.20 11.49 -7.48
N LYS A 130 19.76 12.76 -7.46
CA LYS A 130 18.56 13.20 -8.16
C LYS A 130 18.66 12.97 -9.67
N ASN A 131 19.83 13.25 -10.26
CA ASN A 131 20.07 13.01 -11.68
C ASN A 131 20.04 11.50 -12.00
N LEU A 132 20.59 10.66 -11.14
CA LEU A 132 20.56 9.21 -11.29
C LEU A 132 19.12 8.67 -11.25
N PHE A 133 18.30 9.11 -10.29
CA PHE A 133 16.87 8.77 -10.26
C PHE A 133 16.15 9.18 -11.56
N LYS A 134 16.49 10.36 -12.12
CA LYS A 134 15.94 10.87 -13.39
C LYS A 134 16.41 10.04 -14.59
N GLU A 135 17.67 9.63 -14.64
CA GLU A 135 18.25 8.77 -15.70
C GLU A 135 17.52 7.42 -15.78
N TYR A 136 17.25 6.80 -14.61
CA TYR A 136 16.51 5.54 -14.54
C TYR A 136 14.98 5.72 -14.65
N GLY A 137 14.48 6.96 -14.59
CA GLY A 137 13.05 7.27 -14.65
C GLY A 137 12.25 6.76 -13.44
N VAL A 138 12.91 6.58 -12.29
CA VAL A 138 12.32 6.05 -11.06
C VAL A 138 12.38 7.08 -9.94
N THR A 139 11.55 6.91 -8.92
CA THR A 139 11.56 7.77 -7.72
C THR A 139 11.90 6.98 -6.46
N PRO A 140 12.36 7.64 -5.39
CA PRO A 140 12.56 7.00 -4.09
C PRO A 140 11.30 6.31 -3.55
N PHE A 141 10.12 6.80 -3.93
CA PHE A 141 8.82 6.26 -3.51
C PHE A 141 8.29 5.15 -4.42
N THR A 142 9.07 4.67 -5.39
CA THR A 142 8.65 3.60 -6.31
C THR A 142 8.15 2.34 -5.58
N PRO A 143 8.80 1.84 -4.50
CA PRO A 143 8.27 0.70 -3.75
C PRO A 143 6.91 1.01 -3.08
N MET A 144 6.73 2.24 -2.58
CA MET A 144 5.49 2.67 -1.94
C MET A 144 4.32 2.79 -2.92
N LYS A 145 4.58 3.18 -4.18
CA LYS A 145 3.54 3.20 -5.23
C LYS A 145 2.85 1.85 -5.40
N GLY A 146 3.60 0.76 -5.20
CA GLY A 146 3.04 -0.58 -5.23
C GLY A 146 2.07 -0.88 -4.10
N MET A 147 2.44 -0.50 -2.89
CA MET A 147 1.59 -0.64 -1.71
C MET A 147 0.31 0.20 -1.82
N LEU A 148 0.41 1.38 -2.47
CA LEU A 148 -0.74 2.25 -2.76
C LEU A 148 -1.72 1.66 -3.78
N ILE A 149 -1.36 0.60 -4.53
CA ILE A 149 -2.30 -0.10 -5.40
C ILE A 149 -3.02 -1.21 -4.62
N GLN A 150 -2.28 -1.97 -3.81
CA GLN A 150 -2.82 -3.12 -3.08
C GLN A 150 -3.77 -2.71 -1.95
N GLY A 151 -3.45 -1.64 -1.21
CA GLY A 151 -4.28 -1.14 -0.10
C GLY A 151 -5.70 -0.76 -0.52
N PRO A 152 -5.89 0.16 -1.48
CA PRO A 152 -7.21 0.54 -1.96
C PRO A 152 -7.99 -0.63 -2.56
N LEU A 153 -7.31 -1.54 -3.26
CA LEU A 153 -7.94 -2.74 -3.81
C LEU A 153 -8.49 -3.64 -2.69
N PHE A 154 -7.71 -3.87 -1.64
CA PHE A 154 -8.16 -4.60 -0.46
C PHE A 154 -9.36 -3.93 0.20
N VAL A 155 -9.33 -2.62 0.39
CA VAL A 155 -10.47 -1.87 0.97
C VAL A 155 -11.71 -1.99 0.11
N CYS A 156 -11.59 -1.94 -1.22
CA CYS A 156 -12.72 -2.12 -2.13
C CYS A 156 -13.34 -3.51 -1.97
N PHE A 157 -12.53 -4.57 -1.98
CA PHE A 157 -13.02 -5.94 -1.76
C PHE A 157 -13.64 -6.13 -0.39
N PHE A 158 -12.99 -5.61 0.66
CA PHE A 158 -13.49 -5.70 2.03
C PHE A 158 -14.86 -5.04 2.17
N LEU A 159 -15.02 -3.81 1.69
CA LEU A 159 -16.29 -3.09 1.77
C LEU A 159 -17.36 -3.70 0.86
N ALA A 160 -17.02 -4.14 -0.36
CA ALA A 160 -17.97 -4.79 -1.26
C ALA A 160 -18.53 -6.08 -0.64
N ILE A 161 -17.65 -6.97 -0.18
CA ILE A 161 -18.02 -8.24 0.46
C ILE A 161 -18.84 -7.99 1.71
N ARG A 162 -18.44 -7.03 2.55
CA ARG A 162 -19.19 -6.67 3.76
C ARG A 162 -20.59 -6.15 3.44
N ASN A 163 -20.71 -5.25 2.45
CA ASN A 163 -22.01 -4.71 2.06
C ASN A 163 -22.93 -5.79 1.50
N MET A 164 -22.39 -6.75 0.73
CA MET A 164 -23.17 -7.90 0.24
C MET A 164 -23.59 -8.81 1.38
N ALA A 165 -22.69 -9.11 2.32
CA ALA A 165 -22.98 -9.90 3.52
C ALA A 165 -24.12 -9.32 4.38
N GLU A 166 -24.26 -7.98 4.42
CA GLU A 166 -25.30 -7.30 5.18
C GLU A 166 -26.64 -7.20 4.41
N LYS A 167 -26.60 -7.11 3.07
CA LYS A 167 -27.77 -6.73 2.25
C LYS A 167 -28.34 -7.85 1.38
N VAL A 168 -27.60 -8.93 1.12
CA VAL A 168 -28.00 -10.04 0.25
C VAL A 168 -28.19 -11.30 1.11
N PRO A 169 -29.42 -11.76 1.36
CA PRO A 169 -29.68 -12.90 2.23
C PRO A 169 -29.01 -14.21 1.77
N SER A 170 -29.05 -14.55 0.48
CA SER A 170 -28.43 -15.79 -0.02
C SER A 170 -26.90 -15.81 0.12
N PHE A 171 -26.28 -14.63 0.22
CA PHE A 171 -24.84 -14.50 0.48
C PHE A 171 -24.43 -15.18 1.78
N GLN A 172 -25.33 -15.26 2.76
CA GLN A 172 -25.03 -15.87 4.05
C GLN A 172 -24.76 -17.37 3.93
N THR A 173 -25.56 -18.09 3.14
CA THR A 173 -25.50 -19.56 3.01
C THR A 173 -24.68 -20.05 1.81
N GLY A 174 -24.10 -19.15 1.01
CA GLY A 174 -23.32 -19.50 -0.19
C GLY A 174 -21.88 -19.93 0.07
N GLY A 175 -21.61 -20.57 1.21
CA GLY A 175 -20.31 -21.11 1.58
C GLY A 175 -20.10 -22.56 1.12
N ALA A 176 -18.96 -23.16 1.46
CA ALA A 176 -18.67 -24.55 1.11
C ALA A 176 -17.88 -25.28 2.20
N LEU A 177 -17.83 -26.61 2.09
CA LEU A 177 -17.06 -27.49 2.98
C LEU A 177 -17.39 -27.22 4.46
N TRP A 178 -16.41 -26.77 5.26
CA TRP A 178 -16.59 -26.44 6.69
C TRP A 178 -16.98 -24.98 6.93
N PHE A 179 -17.00 -24.13 5.90
CA PHE A 179 -17.28 -22.69 5.97
C PHE A 179 -18.58 -22.35 5.23
N THR A 180 -19.70 -22.93 5.68
CA THR A 180 -21.00 -22.79 5.01
C THR A 180 -21.63 -21.41 5.19
N VAL A 181 -21.30 -20.68 6.27
CA VAL A 181 -21.89 -19.38 6.60
C VAL A 181 -20.87 -18.24 6.44
N LEU A 182 -20.86 -17.64 5.25
CA LEU A 182 -19.83 -16.69 4.81
C LEU A 182 -19.71 -15.41 5.66
N THR A 183 -20.76 -15.06 6.40
CA THR A 183 -20.83 -13.84 7.22
C THR A 183 -20.31 -14.03 8.65
N THR A 184 -20.08 -15.28 9.07
CA THR A 184 -19.60 -15.60 10.42
C THR A 184 -18.08 -15.78 10.46
N PRO A 185 -17.43 -15.65 11.63
CA PRO A 185 -16.03 -16.02 11.79
C PRO A 185 -15.80 -17.53 11.61
N ASP A 186 -14.60 -17.91 11.16
CA ASP A 186 -14.24 -19.32 11.01
C ASP A 186 -14.05 -20.02 12.36
N SER A 187 -14.99 -20.89 12.72
CA SER A 187 -14.97 -21.64 13.99
C SER A 187 -13.77 -22.59 14.11
N LEU A 188 -13.21 -23.04 12.99
CA LEU A 188 -12.05 -23.93 12.98
C LEU A 188 -10.71 -23.20 12.82
N TYR A 189 -10.74 -21.87 12.62
CA TYR A 189 -9.56 -21.03 12.36
C TYR A 189 -8.66 -21.49 11.20
N ILE A 190 -9.16 -22.35 10.32
CA ILE A 190 -8.43 -22.86 9.16
C ILE A 190 -8.16 -21.71 8.17
N LEU A 191 -9.16 -20.85 7.92
CA LEU A 191 -9.06 -19.75 6.97
C LEU A 191 -8.07 -18.65 7.41
N PRO A 192 -8.07 -18.16 8.67
CA PRO A 192 -7.03 -17.25 9.17
C PRO A 192 -5.62 -17.82 9.04
N VAL A 193 -5.41 -19.08 9.44
CA VAL A 193 -4.10 -19.75 9.36
C VAL A 193 -3.66 -19.91 7.91
N LEU A 194 -4.54 -20.38 7.03
CA LEU A 194 -4.27 -20.54 5.61
C LEU A 194 -3.95 -19.20 4.94
N THR A 195 -4.62 -18.12 5.34
CA THR A 195 -4.34 -16.77 4.84
C THR A 195 -2.96 -16.30 5.28
N ALA A 196 -2.59 -16.51 6.54
CA ALA A 196 -1.25 -16.17 7.04
C ALA A 196 -0.15 -16.98 6.34
N LEU A 197 -0.37 -18.28 6.11
CA LEU A 197 0.57 -19.14 5.39
C LEU A 197 0.73 -18.70 3.93
N THR A 198 -0.37 -18.50 3.20
CA THR A 198 -0.32 -18.05 1.81
C THR A 198 0.31 -16.66 1.67
N PHE A 199 0.04 -15.76 2.62
CA PHE A 199 0.69 -14.46 2.69
C PHE A 199 2.20 -14.59 2.91
N LEU A 200 2.62 -15.42 3.86
CA LEU A 200 4.04 -15.65 4.15
C LEU A 200 4.77 -16.20 2.92
N ILE A 201 4.21 -17.22 2.27
CA ILE A 201 4.76 -17.79 1.03
C ILE A 201 4.84 -16.72 -0.07
N THR A 202 3.80 -15.89 -0.20
CA THR A 202 3.78 -14.77 -1.17
C THR A 202 4.91 -13.80 -0.90
N VAL A 203 5.08 -13.37 0.34
CA VAL A 203 6.13 -12.43 0.71
C VAL A 203 7.51 -13.04 0.52
N GLU A 204 7.75 -14.28 0.96
CA GLU A 204 9.04 -14.94 0.76
C GLU A 204 9.39 -15.09 -0.72
N CYS A 205 8.43 -15.51 -1.55
CA CYS A 205 8.65 -15.65 -2.98
C CYS A 205 8.91 -14.31 -3.67
N ASN A 206 8.25 -13.23 -3.26
CA ASN A 206 8.44 -11.91 -3.86
C ASN A 206 9.69 -11.18 -3.31
N ALA A 207 10.00 -11.31 -2.01
CA ALA A 207 11.11 -10.61 -1.35
C ALA A 207 12.49 -11.14 -1.76
N GLN A 208 12.58 -12.40 -2.21
CA GLN A 208 13.80 -12.95 -2.80
C GLN A 208 14.30 -12.10 -3.99
N GLU A 209 13.40 -11.44 -4.72
CA GLU A 209 13.76 -10.59 -5.85
C GLU A 209 14.33 -9.24 -5.38
N GLY A 210 15.66 -9.13 -5.34
CA GLY A 210 16.37 -7.87 -5.03
C GLY A 210 16.94 -7.78 -3.61
N MET A 211 16.88 -8.87 -2.84
CA MET A 211 17.54 -9.03 -1.53
C MET A 211 18.58 -10.15 -1.49
N GLU A 212 18.77 -10.89 -2.59
CA GLU A 212 19.85 -11.87 -2.71
C GLU A 212 21.22 -11.21 -2.46
N GLY A 213 21.98 -11.74 -1.49
CA GLY A 213 23.29 -11.23 -1.08
C GLY A 213 23.28 -10.13 0.00
N ASN A 214 22.11 -9.68 0.48
CA ASN A 214 22.00 -8.61 1.46
C ASN A 214 21.88 -9.13 2.91
N PRO A 215 22.68 -8.63 3.89
CA PRO A 215 22.52 -9.00 5.30
C PRO A 215 21.14 -8.66 5.92
N MET A 216 20.38 -7.72 5.34
CA MET A 216 19.01 -7.42 5.79
C MET A 216 17.95 -8.41 5.30
N ALA A 217 18.30 -9.39 4.46
CA ALA A 217 17.35 -10.43 4.05
C ALA A 217 16.80 -11.23 5.24
N GLY A 218 17.65 -11.54 6.23
CA GLY A 218 17.24 -12.22 7.46
C GLY A 218 16.29 -11.37 8.31
N THR A 219 16.59 -10.08 8.47
CA THR A 219 15.72 -9.14 9.20
C THR A 219 14.36 -9.01 8.55
N VAL A 220 14.31 -8.85 7.21
CA VAL A 220 13.03 -8.75 6.48
C VAL A 220 12.25 -10.05 6.60
N LYS A 221 12.90 -11.21 6.48
CA LYS A 221 12.24 -12.51 6.68
C LYS A 221 11.61 -12.63 8.07
N ASN A 222 12.34 -12.26 9.12
CA ASN A 222 11.85 -12.33 10.49
C ASN A 222 10.69 -11.34 10.74
N VAL A 223 10.78 -10.11 10.21
CA VAL A 223 9.72 -9.10 10.33
C VAL A 223 8.46 -9.53 9.59
N CYS A 224 8.61 -10.02 8.34
CA CYS A 224 7.49 -10.52 7.55
C CYS A 224 6.85 -11.77 8.16
N GLY A 225 7.67 -12.67 8.71
CA GLY A 225 7.19 -13.83 9.47
C GLY A 225 6.41 -13.42 10.73
N GLY A 226 6.94 -12.48 11.51
CA GLY A 226 6.24 -11.93 12.67
C GLY A 226 4.91 -11.26 12.30
N PHE A 227 4.88 -10.51 11.20
CA PHE A 227 3.65 -9.91 10.68
C PHE A 227 2.62 -10.97 10.25
N ALA A 228 3.05 -12.04 9.57
CA ALA A 228 2.17 -13.14 9.21
C ALA A 228 1.57 -13.82 10.45
N LEU A 229 2.37 -14.05 11.49
CA LEU A 229 1.88 -14.62 12.76
C LEU A 229 0.90 -13.68 13.47
N LEU A 230 1.18 -12.36 13.48
CA LEU A 230 0.28 -11.35 14.05
C LEU A 230 -1.05 -11.25 13.27
N THR A 231 -1.04 -11.55 11.98
CA THR A 231 -2.23 -11.51 11.13
C THR A 231 -3.28 -12.54 11.56
N VAL A 232 -2.86 -13.69 12.12
CA VAL A 232 -3.79 -14.74 12.56
C VAL A 232 -4.75 -14.23 13.66
N PRO A 233 -4.30 -13.81 14.86
CA PRO A 233 -5.21 -13.31 15.89
C PRO A 233 -5.95 -12.03 15.49
N MET A 234 -5.35 -11.20 14.63
CA MET A 234 -6.01 -10.00 14.11
C MET A 234 -7.22 -10.33 13.23
N THR A 235 -7.15 -11.43 12.47
CA THR A 235 -8.19 -11.81 11.51
C THR A 235 -9.15 -12.87 12.03
N MET A 236 -8.94 -13.44 13.22
CA MET A 236 -9.83 -14.46 13.81
C MET A 236 -11.31 -14.04 13.87
N SER A 237 -11.60 -12.75 14.03
CA SER A 237 -12.97 -12.22 14.12
C SER A 237 -13.56 -11.82 12.75
N PHE A 238 -12.83 -12.02 11.65
CA PHE A 238 -13.29 -11.59 10.33
C PHE A 238 -14.27 -12.60 9.72
N PRO A 239 -15.30 -12.12 8.98
CA PRO A 239 -16.17 -12.98 8.18
C PRO A 239 -15.39 -13.88 7.20
N GLN A 240 -15.85 -15.13 7.06
CA GLN A 240 -15.30 -16.15 6.16
C GLN A 240 -15.17 -15.66 4.70
N ALA A 241 -16.12 -14.86 4.22
CA ALA A 241 -16.14 -14.32 2.86
C ALA A 241 -14.87 -13.55 2.47
N ILE A 242 -14.28 -12.80 3.41
CA ILE A 242 -13.09 -11.98 3.14
C ILE A 242 -11.88 -12.86 2.84
N PHE A 243 -11.78 -14.03 3.49
CA PHE A 243 -10.69 -14.97 3.26
C PHE A 243 -10.75 -15.62 1.88
N CYS A 244 -11.94 -15.82 1.32
CA CYS A 244 -12.11 -16.31 -0.06
C CYS A 244 -11.39 -15.37 -1.05
N TYR A 245 -11.54 -14.06 -0.87
CA TYR A 245 -10.80 -13.06 -1.64
C TYR A 245 -9.30 -13.07 -1.30
N TRP A 246 -8.93 -13.04 -0.02
CA TRP A 246 -7.54 -12.84 0.40
C TRP A 246 -6.64 -14.02 -0.02
N ILE A 247 -7.09 -15.25 0.23
CA ILE A 247 -6.35 -16.46 -0.18
C ILE A 247 -6.17 -16.47 -1.70
N THR A 248 -7.26 -16.21 -2.45
CA THR A 248 -7.20 -16.13 -3.91
C THR A 248 -6.25 -15.04 -4.41
N SER A 249 -6.26 -13.88 -3.76
CA SER A 249 -5.32 -12.77 -4.03
C SER A 249 -3.87 -13.18 -3.87
N ASN A 250 -3.55 -13.89 -2.78
CA ASN A 250 -2.20 -14.35 -2.47
C ASN A 250 -1.76 -15.41 -3.50
N LEU A 251 -2.64 -16.37 -3.82
CA LEU A 251 -2.37 -17.40 -4.84
C LEU A 251 -2.18 -16.80 -6.23
N PHE A 252 -2.96 -15.79 -6.60
CA PHE A 252 -2.77 -15.04 -7.84
C PHE A 252 -1.38 -14.37 -7.85
N SER A 253 -1.01 -13.71 -6.75
CA SER A 253 0.29 -13.03 -6.63
C SER A 253 1.47 -14.00 -6.73
N LEU A 254 1.34 -15.19 -6.13
CA LEU A 254 2.31 -16.28 -6.29
C LEU A 254 2.41 -16.74 -7.74
N THR A 255 1.27 -17.03 -8.36
CA THR A 255 1.21 -17.50 -9.74
C THR A 255 1.82 -16.47 -10.69
N TYR A 256 1.42 -15.21 -10.56
CA TYR A 256 1.98 -14.07 -11.29
C TYR A 256 3.50 -13.96 -11.11
N GLY A 257 3.99 -13.99 -9.87
CA GLY A 257 5.41 -13.91 -9.55
C GLY A 257 6.21 -15.06 -10.19
N LEU A 258 5.71 -16.29 -10.06
CA LEU A 258 6.33 -17.47 -10.67
C LEU A 258 6.35 -17.41 -12.21
N VAL A 259 5.26 -16.96 -12.83
CA VAL A 259 5.17 -16.80 -14.30
C VAL A 259 6.18 -15.79 -14.79
N ILE A 260 6.30 -14.66 -14.12
CA ILE A 260 7.22 -13.59 -14.51
C ILE A 260 8.68 -13.92 -14.22
N LYS A 261 8.96 -14.74 -13.21
CA LYS A 261 10.31 -15.25 -12.94
C LYS A 261 10.87 -16.04 -14.13
N ARG A 262 10.02 -16.62 -14.97
CA ARG A 262 10.47 -17.41 -16.12
C ARG A 262 11.26 -16.53 -17.11
N PRO A 263 12.49 -16.94 -17.51
CA PRO A 263 13.34 -16.15 -18.41
C PRO A 263 12.69 -15.76 -19.74
N ARG A 264 11.86 -16.65 -20.29
CA ARG A 264 11.11 -16.39 -21.53
C ARG A 264 10.15 -15.19 -21.38
N VAL A 265 9.47 -15.10 -20.24
CA VAL A 265 8.53 -14.01 -19.94
C VAL A 265 9.29 -12.72 -19.66
N LYS A 266 10.43 -12.78 -18.95
CA LYS A 266 11.30 -11.62 -18.73
C LYS A 266 11.78 -11.00 -20.05
N LYS A 267 12.23 -11.84 -20.99
CA LYS A 267 12.64 -11.41 -22.33
C LYS A 267 11.50 -10.78 -23.11
N LEU A 268 10.32 -11.41 -23.11
CA LEU A 268 9.13 -10.89 -23.79
C LEU A 268 8.70 -9.53 -23.22
N LEU A 269 8.72 -9.38 -21.90
CA LEU A 269 8.32 -8.16 -21.21
C LEU A 269 9.41 -7.08 -21.17
N LYS A 270 10.62 -7.35 -21.68
CA LYS A 270 11.79 -6.44 -21.63
C LYS A 270 12.07 -5.95 -20.20
N ILE A 271 12.00 -6.87 -19.24
CA ILE A 271 12.33 -6.57 -17.84
C ILE A 271 13.86 -6.56 -17.72
N PRO A 272 14.49 -5.50 -17.16
CA PRO A 272 15.94 -5.47 -16.98
C PRO A 272 16.41 -6.67 -16.15
N GLU A 273 17.42 -7.39 -16.60
CA GLU A 273 18.00 -8.47 -15.80
C GLU A 273 18.84 -7.85 -14.67
N LEU A 274 18.70 -8.39 -13.46
CA LEU A 274 19.55 -7.99 -12.35
C LEU A 274 20.90 -8.69 -12.53
N PRO A 275 22.03 -7.96 -12.53
CA PRO A 275 23.34 -8.61 -12.48
C PRO A 275 23.47 -9.39 -11.18
N PRO A 276 24.15 -10.55 -11.18
CA PRO A 276 24.40 -11.29 -9.96
C PRO A 276 25.15 -10.40 -8.95
N PRO A 277 24.83 -10.50 -7.65
CA PRO A 277 25.50 -9.68 -6.64
C PRO A 277 27.00 -9.98 -6.66
N PRO A 278 27.89 -8.97 -6.71
CA PRO A 278 29.31 -9.21 -6.59
C PRO A 278 29.62 -9.83 -5.22
N PRO A 279 30.54 -10.81 -5.14
CA PRO A 279 30.87 -11.46 -3.87
C PRO A 279 31.46 -10.44 -2.89
N GLY A 280 30.81 -10.25 -1.73
CA GLY A 280 31.35 -9.49 -0.60
C GLY A 280 30.78 -8.09 -0.34
N GLN A 281 29.69 -7.65 -0.98
CA GLN A 281 29.13 -6.30 -0.75
C GLN A 281 28.21 -6.23 0.49
N GLN A 282 28.64 -5.45 1.51
CA GLN A 282 27.79 -4.98 2.64
C GLN A 282 27.16 -3.60 2.30
N PRO A 283 26.28 -3.05 3.16
CA PRO A 283 24.95 -3.50 3.58
C PRO A 283 23.84 -2.80 2.76
N SER A 284 22.61 -3.31 2.78
CA SER A 284 21.53 -2.61 2.09
C SER A 284 21.20 -1.26 2.68
N PHE A 285 21.23 -0.28 1.80
CA PHE A 285 20.68 1.04 1.97
C PHE A 285 19.23 1.05 2.48
N ASP A 286 19.03 1.71 3.63
CA ASP A 286 17.71 2.16 4.08
C ASP A 286 17.38 3.51 3.41
N LEU A 287 16.72 3.41 2.25
CA LEU A 287 16.23 4.53 1.45
C LEU A 287 15.37 5.50 2.27
N PHE A 288 14.66 5.00 3.28
CA PHE A 288 13.79 5.80 4.11
C PHE A 288 14.57 6.60 5.15
N ALA A 289 15.58 5.99 5.79
CA ALA A 289 16.49 6.70 6.71
C ALA A 289 17.28 7.80 5.99
N ALA A 290 17.71 7.57 4.75
CA ALA A 290 18.42 8.56 3.96
C ALA A 290 17.53 9.74 3.55
N LEU A 291 16.29 9.48 3.10
CA LEU A 291 15.31 10.53 2.84
C LEU A 291 14.95 11.32 4.09
N LYS A 292 14.79 10.64 5.24
CA LYS A 292 14.50 11.28 6.52
C LYS A 292 15.65 12.19 6.96
N LYS A 293 16.90 11.73 6.84
CA LYS A 293 18.09 12.57 7.11
C LYS A 293 18.18 13.77 6.18
N MET A 294 17.92 13.59 4.88
CA MET A 294 17.93 14.71 3.93
C MET A 294 16.82 15.72 4.21
N LYS A 295 15.60 15.25 4.52
CA LYS A 295 14.48 16.12 4.89
C LYS A 295 14.74 16.86 6.20
N ALA A 296 15.29 16.18 7.21
CA ALA A 296 15.68 16.79 8.48
C ALA A 296 16.75 17.89 8.29
N MET A 297 17.79 17.63 7.48
CA MET A 297 18.82 18.63 7.16
C MET A 297 18.26 19.85 6.37
N THR A 298 17.28 19.63 5.50
CA THR A 298 16.62 20.72 4.75
C THR A 298 15.71 21.54 5.66
N GLN A 299 15.09 20.91 6.66
CA GLN A 299 14.17 21.55 7.59
C GLN A 299 14.90 22.33 8.70
N ASP A 300 16.05 21.84 9.18
CA ASP A 300 16.95 22.56 10.10
C ASP A 300 17.40 23.91 9.51
N ARG A 301 17.60 23.95 8.19
CA ARG A 301 17.94 25.16 7.46
C ARG A 301 16.78 26.17 7.37
N THR A 302 15.53 25.70 7.40
CA THR A 302 14.35 26.59 7.35
C THR A 302 14.05 27.19 8.73
N GLN A 303 14.40 26.50 9.82
CA GLN A 303 14.27 27.03 11.19
C GLN A 303 15.44 27.95 11.56
N ASN A 304 16.67 27.66 11.14
CA ASN A 304 17.83 28.51 11.43
C ASN A 304 17.94 29.80 10.60
N GLU A 305 17.11 29.98 9.55
CA GLU A 305 16.99 31.27 8.84
C GLU A 305 15.90 32.20 9.45
N THR A 306 15.18 31.77 10.50
CA THR A 306 14.14 32.60 11.16
C THR A 306 14.58 33.22 12.50
N GLU A 307 15.69 32.80 13.10
CA GLU A 307 16.28 33.50 14.25
C GLU A 307 17.39 34.45 13.81
N SER A 308 17.02 35.70 13.54
CA SER A 308 17.97 36.82 13.60
C SER A 308 18.34 37.08 15.07
N PRO A 309 19.62 37.10 15.48
CA PRO A 309 19.97 37.70 16.75
C PRO A 309 19.85 39.23 16.61
N SER A 310 18.98 39.82 17.42
CA SER A 310 18.90 41.28 17.61
C SER A 310 20.18 41.83 18.27
N PRO A 311 20.48 43.14 18.12
CA PRO A 311 21.85 43.63 18.08
C PRO A 311 22.41 43.95 19.47
N VAL A 312 23.66 43.56 19.72
CA VAL A 312 24.50 44.18 20.76
C VAL A 312 25.39 45.21 20.07
N VAL A 313 25.09 46.48 20.35
CA VAL A 313 25.83 47.66 19.90
C VAL A 313 27.09 47.83 20.75
N ASN A 314 28.28 47.94 20.13
CA ASN A 314 29.23 49.04 20.37
C ASN A 314 30.49 48.98 19.47
N PRO A 315 31.22 50.10 19.29
CA PRO A 315 31.55 50.61 17.95
C PRO A 315 33.06 50.64 17.66
N ARG A 316 33.45 50.42 16.40
CA ARG A 316 34.49 51.19 15.66
C ARG A 316 34.77 50.60 14.27
N LEU A 317 34.59 51.46 13.26
CA LEU A 317 35.21 51.55 11.93
C LEU A 317 35.55 50.25 11.16
N SER A 318 34.84 49.86 10.10
CA SER A 318 34.73 50.46 8.74
C SER A 318 35.85 50.09 7.76
N SER A 319 35.50 49.32 6.72
CA SER A 319 35.99 49.57 5.36
C SER A 319 35.06 48.92 4.32
N LEU A 320 33.95 49.59 4.02
CA LEU A 320 33.16 49.29 2.81
C LEU A 320 33.63 50.21 1.69
N SER A 321 33.93 49.58 0.56
CA SER A 321 34.64 50.12 -0.60
C SER A 321 33.95 51.33 -1.27
N PRO A 322 34.72 52.21 -1.94
CA PRO A 322 34.24 53.44 -2.59
C PRO A 322 33.11 53.23 -3.63
N VAL A 323 32.99 52.01 -4.17
CA VAL A 323 32.07 51.65 -5.23
C VAL A 323 30.62 51.63 -4.76
N SER A 324 30.35 51.12 -3.56
CA SER A 324 28.98 51.04 -3.00
C SER A 324 28.40 52.43 -2.69
N LYS A 325 29.25 53.36 -2.24
CA LYS A 325 28.85 54.77 -2.02
C LYS A 325 28.52 55.49 -3.33
N ARG A 326 29.30 55.26 -4.39
CA ARG A 326 29.04 55.84 -5.72
C ARG A 326 27.75 55.32 -6.34
N LEU A 327 27.44 54.03 -6.17
CA LEU A 327 26.19 53.41 -6.63
C LEU A 327 24.96 54.03 -5.95
N LYS A 328 25.00 54.23 -4.62
CA LYS A 328 23.90 54.89 -3.88
C LYS A 328 23.74 56.36 -4.25
N ALA A 329 24.83 57.08 -4.52
CA ALA A 329 24.78 58.48 -4.95
C ALA A 329 24.18 58.65 -6.36
N LEU A 330 24.47 57.70 -7.27
CA LEU A 330 23.86 57.66 -8.61
C LEU A 330 22.36 57.33 -8.52
N GLU A 331 21.99 56.37 -7.67
CA GLU A 331 20.58 56.00 -7.49
C GLU A 331 19.73 57.15 -6.91
N SER A 332 20.28 57.93 -5.97
CA SER A 332 19.59 59.08 -5.40
C SER A 332 19.44 60.24 -6.40
N GLN A 333 20.44 60.50 -7.25
CA GLN A 333 20.33 61.49 -8.32
C GLN A 333 19.28 61.09 -9.38
N VAL A 334 19.21 59.82 -9.75
CA VAL A 334 18.23 59.31 -10.72
C VAL A 334 16.81 59.40 -10.16
N LYS A 335 16.60 59.07 -8.88
CA LYS A 335 15.30 59.24 -8.19
C LYS A 335 14.89 60.71 -8.06
N GLY A 336 15.83 61.62 -7.80
CA GLY A 336 15.57 63.07 -7.74
C GLY A 336 15.14 63.66 -9.08
N ARG A 337 15.82 63.29 -10.18
CA ARG A 337 15.47 63.76 -11.54
C ARG A 337 14.11 63.27 -12.02
N LYS A 338 13.72 62.02 -11.72
CA LYS A 338 12.39 61.50 -12.06
C LYS A 338 11.27 62.25 -11.34
N LYS A 339 11.51 62.69 -10.09
CA LYS A 339 10.51 63.39 -9.28
C LYS A 339 10.26 64.83 -9.76
N ASN A 340 11.29 65.52 -10.27
CA ASN A 340 11.14 66.86 -10.83
C ASN A 340 10.52 66.88 -12.25
N SER A 341 10.74 65.85 -13.06
CA SER A 341 10.10 65.75 -14.39
C SER A 341 8.59 65.46 -14.32
N SER A 342 8.11 64.88 -13.21
CA SER A 342 6.69 64.55 -13.00
C SER A 342 5.85 65.72 -12.47
N LYS A 343 6.47 66.85 -12.10
CA LYS A 343 5.79 68.00 -11.48
C LYS A 343 5.64 69.20 -12.42
N LYS A 344 6.00 69.05 -13.70
CA LYS A 344 6.03 70.14 -14.70
C LYS A 344 5.29 69.81 -16.01
N ARG A 345 4.31 68.90 -15.97
CA ARG A 345 3.37 68.66 -17.07
C ARG A 345 1.95 68.76 -16.57
#